data_AF-A0AAW7JMP2-F1
#
_entry.id   AF-A0AAW7JMP2-F1
#
_cell.length_a   1.000
_cell.length_b   1.000
_cell.length_c   1.000
_cell.angle_alpha   90.00
_cell.angle_beta   90.00
_cell.angle_gamma   90.00
#
_symmetry.space_group_name_H-M   'P 1'
#
loop_
_entity.id
_entity.type
_entity.pdbx_description
1 polymer ?
#
loop_
_entity_poly.entity_id
_entity_poly.type
_entity_poly.pdbx_seq_one_letter_code
_entity_poly.pdbx_strand_id
1 'polypeptide(L)'
;MESRIAKCPVCGGDIHIGQRTYNCANYRNESNPCKFSIRRSIGGHNVTVEEAREICEEGITQQTLEFYREDGVLYYKRLALSQQKDRVNMI
;
A
#
# COMPACT_ATOMS: atom_id res chain seq x y z
N MET A 1 -16.71 -0.93 14.19
CA MET A 1 -15.66 -1.71 13.47
C MET A 1 -14.83 -0.71 12.69
N GLU A 2 -13.82 -0.11 13.32
CA GLU A 2 -13.01 0.90 12.65
C GLU A 2 -11.93 0.21 11.81
N SER A 3 -12.23 0.02 10.52
CA SER A 3 -11.31 -0.60 9.55
C SER A 3 -10.21 0.36 9.07
N ARG A 4 -9.99 1.48 9.77
CA ARG A 4 -9.02 2.52 9.40
C ARG A 4 -7.62 2.12 9.86
N ILE A 5 -6.63 2.22 8.98
CA ILE A 5 -5.26 1.81 9.27
C ILE A 5 -4.24 2.95 9.19
N ALA A 6 -4.49 3.98 8.37
CA ALA A 6 -3.57 5.08 8.12
C ALA A 6 -4.30 6.29 7.48
N LYS A 7 -3.54 7.35 7.18
CA LYS A 7 -3.97 8.47 6.33
C LYS A 7 -3.41 8.33 4.92
N CYS A 8 -4.19 8.74 3.93
CA CYS A 8 -3.82 8.68 2.52
C CYS A 8 -2.71 9.70 2.24
N PRO A 9 -1.55 9.27 1.71
CA PRO A 9 -0.42 10.16 1.44
C PRO A 9 -0.67 11.14 0.28
N VAL A 10 -1.76 10.95 -0.48
CA VAL A 10 -2.17 11.77 -1.63
C VAL A 10 -3.17 12.84 -1.24
N CYS A 11 -4.23 12.49 -0.50
CA CYS A 11 -5.33 13.43 -0.19
C CYS A 11 -5.63 13.63 1.29
N GLY A 12 -4.92 12.94 2.21
CA GLY A 12 -5.16 13.01 3.65
C GLY A 12 -6.42 12.30 4.16
N GLY A 13 -7.22 11.70 3.27
CA GLY A 13 -8.38 10.87 3.64
C GLY A 13 -7.99 9.58 4.36
N ASP A 14 -8.95 8.88 4.94
CA ASP A 14 -8.66 7.62 5.65
C ASP A 14 -8.32 6.48 4.68
N ILE A 15 -7.39 5.60 5.08
CA ILE A 15 -7.14 4.33 4.40
C ILE A 15 -7.84 3.21 5.16
N HIS A 16 -8.62 2.41 4.43
CA HIS A 16 -9.33 1.26 4.98
C HIS A 16 -8.87 -0.07 4.39
N ILE A 17 -9.03 -1.14 5.17
CA ILE A 17 -8.78 -2.51 4.74
C ILE A 17 -9.91 -2.96 3.81
N GLY A 18 -9.56 -3.28 2.56
CA GLY A 18 -10.40 -4.01 1.62
C GLY A 18 -9.92 -5.45 1.43
N GLN A 19 -10.70 -6.24 0.68
CA GLN A 19 -10.35 -7.64 0.40
C GLN A 19 -9.09 -7.78 -0.46
N ARG A 20 -8.94 -6.96 -1.50
CA ARG A 20 -7.82 -7.03 -2.46
C ARG A 20 -6.81 -5.90 -2.31
N THR A 21 -7.24 -4.80 -1.70
CA THR A 21 -6.46 -3.57 -1.61
C THR A 21 -6.76 -2.85 -0.29
N TYR A 22 -5.78 -2.09 0.20
CA TYR A 22 -6.01 -1.01 1.14
C TYR A 22 -6.41 0.24 0.34
N ASN A 23 -7.58 0.82 0.61
CA ASN A 23 -8.16 1.85 -0.26
C ASN A 23 -8.38 3.16 0.49
N CYS A 24 -8.18 4.27 -0.21
CA CYS A 24 -8.61 5.57 0.29
C CYS A 24 -10.14 5.66 0.36
N ALA A 25 -10.67 6.17 1.46
CA ALA A 25 -12.09 6.43 1.68
C ALA A 25 -12.68 7.38 0.62
N ASN A 26 -11.86 8.28 0.09
CA ASN A 26 -12.26 9.27 -0.91
C ASN A 26 -12.29 8.73 -2.35
N TYR A 27 -12.12 7.41 -2.58
CA TYR A 27 -12.11 6.84 -3.94
C TYR A 27 -13.42 7.04 -4.72
N ARG A 28 -14.54 7.19 -4.02
CA ARG A 28 -15.88 7.47 -4.60
C ARG A 28 -16.33 8.91 -4.43
N ASN A 29 -15.46 9.83 -4.00
CA ASN A 29 -15.82 11.23 -3.93
C ASN A 29 -16.14 11.76 -5.34
N GLU A 30 -17.32 12.35 -5.54
CA GLU A 30 -17.79 12.77 -6.86
C GLU A 30 -17.02 13.99 -7.40
N SER A 31 -16.61 14.91 -6.53
CA SER A 31 -15.93 16.14 -6.92
C SER A 31 -14.41 15.97 -7.04
N ASN A 32 -13.80 15.15 -6.20
CA ASN A 32 -12.35 14.90 -6.19
C ASN A 32 -12.02 13.45 -5.79
N PRO A 33 -12.17 12.48 -6.71
CA PRO A 33 -11.94 11.08 -6.41
C PRO A 33 -10.45 10.79 -6.18
N CYS A 34 -10.12 10.17 -5.04
CA CYS A 34 -8.75 9.73 -4.76
C CYS A 34 -8.55 8.24 -5.09
N LYS A 35 -7.83 7.95 -6.18
CA LYS A 35 -7.58 6.57 -6.65
C LYS A 35 -6.45 5.85 -5.93
N PHE A 36 -5.89 6.44 -4.86
CA PHE A 36 -4.80 5.83 -4.12
C PHE A 36 -5.25 4.52 -3.48
N SER A 37 -4.49 3.46 -3.76
CA SER A 37 -4.69 2.14 -3.16
C SER A 37 -3.37 1.36 -3.13
N ILE A 38 -3.25 0.47 -2.14
CA ILE A 38 -2.12 -0.44 -2.01
C ILE A 38 -2.65 -1.86 -2.22
N ARG A 39 -2.07 -2.62 -3.15
CA ARG A 39 -2.45 -4.03 -3.36
C ARG A 39 -2.06 -4.86 -2.14
N ARG A 40 -2.92 -5.80 -1.72
CA ARG A 40 -2.60 -6.73 -0.64
C ARG A 40 -1.57 -7.78 -1.03
N SER A 41 -1.33 -7.97 -2.32
CA SER A 41 -0.30 -8.88 -2.82
C SER A 41 0.54 -8.20 -3.89
N ILE A 42 1.86 -8.18 -3.69
CA ILE A 42 2.85 -7.55 -4.57
C ILE A 42 4.03 -8.50 -4.69
N GLY A 43 4.36 -8.97 -5.90
CA GLY A 43 5.55 -9.81 -6.13
C GLY A 43 5.59 -11.10 -5.31
N GLY A 44 4.44 -11.71 -5.04
CA GLY A 44 4.33 -12.91 -4.18
C GLY A 44 4.32 -12.61 -2.67
N HIS A 45 4.59 -11.37 -2.25
CA HIS A 45 4.49 -10.93 -0.86
C HIS A 45 3.07 -10.48 -0.52
N ASN A 46 2.56 -10.87 0.64
CA ASN A 46 1.28 -10.38 1.16
C ASN A 46 1.51 -9.17 2.07
N VAL A 47 1.13 -7.99 1.59
CA VAL A 47 1.33 -6.72 2.29
C VAL A 47 0.48 -6.70 3.57
N THR A 48 1.15 -6.58 4.72
CA THR A 48 0.50 -6.53 6.04
C THR A 48 -0.14 -5.17 6.31
N VAL A 49 -0.94 -5.07 7.38
CA VAL A 49 -1.54 -3.79 7.79
C VAL A 49 -0.45 -2.82 8.25
N GLU A 50 0.55 -3.34 8.94
CA GLU A 50 1.71 -2.62 9.46
C GLU A 50 2.55 -2.06 8.32
N GLU A 51 2.89 -2.89 7.33
CA GLU A 51 3.62 -2.44 6.13
C GLU A 51 2.83 -1.40 5.34
N ALA A 52 1.51 -1.58 5.18
CA ALA A 52 0.66 -0.59 4.53
C ALA A 52 0.62 0.74 5.28
N ARG A 53 0.66 0.70 6.62
CA ARG A 53 0.76 1.89 7.47
C ARG A 53 2.11 2.59 7.30
N GLU A 54 3.21 1.85 7.35
CA GLU A 54 4.56 2.38 7.10
C GLU A 54 4.66 3.04 5.72
N ILE A 55 4.13 2.41 4.67
CA ILE A 55 4.09 3.00 3.33
C ILE A 55 3.30 4.31 3.32
N CYS A 56 2.21 4.42 4.08
CA CYS A 56 1.39 5.64 4.10
C CYS A 56 2.03 6.76 4.93
N GLU A 57 2.68 6.44 6.04
CA GLU A 57 3.23 7.40 7.01
C GLU A 57 4.65 7.82 6.65
N GLU A 58 5.51 6.84 6.36
CA GLU A 58 6.95 7.02 6.11
C GLU A 58 7.30 6.97 4.61
N GLY A 59 6.36 6.56 3.77
CA GLY A 59 6.58 6.40 2.34
C GLY A 59 7.34 5.13 1.94
N ILE A 60 7.78 4.32 2.91
CA ILE A 60 8.58 3.12 2.69
C ILE A 60 8.47 2.14 3.87
N THR A 61 8.52 0.83 3.60
CA THR A 61 8.58 -0.19 4.65
C THR A 61 9.90 -0.15 5.40
N GLN A 62 9.93 -0.25 6.72
CA GLN A 62 11.17 -0.11 7.50
C GLN A 62 12.14 -1.26 7.26
N GLN A 63 11.61 -2.48 7.18
CA GLN A 63 12.40 -3.69 6.97
C GLN A 63 12.38 -4.11 5.49
N THR A 64 13.41 -4.88 5.12
CA THR A 64 13.42 -5.62 3.87
C THR A 64 12.46 -6.80 3.98
N LEU A 65 11.65 -6.99 2.96
CA LEU A 65 10.61 -8.01 2.89
C LEU A 65 11.02 -9.13 1.94
N GLU A 66 10.46 -10.32 2.17
CA GLU A 66 10.61 -11.49 1.33
C GLU A 66 9.62 -11.47 0.17
N PHE A 67 10.10 -11.76 -1.03
CA PHE A 67 9.29 -11.85 -2.24
C PHE A 67 9.56 -13.15 -2.98
N TYR A 68 8.55 -13.63 -3.70
CA TYR A 68 8.61 -14.91 -4.41
C TYR A 68 8.30 -14.68 -5.89
N ARG A 69 9.24 -15.07 -6.74
CA ARG A 69 9.02 -15.09 -8.20
C ARG A 69 8.09 -16.26 -8.56
N GLU A 70 7.60 -16.26 -9.80
CA GLU A 70 6.73 -17.33 -10.31
C GLU A 70 7.41 -18.71 -10.32
N ASP A 71 8.75 -18.74 -10.44
CA ASP A 71 9.58 -19.95 -10.35
C ASP A 71 9.90 -20.38 -8.90
N GLY A 72 9.37 -19.68 -7.91
CA GLY A 72 9.58 -19.95 -6.48
C GLY A 72 10.88 -19.36 -5.92
N VAL A 73 11.69 -18.66 -6.72
CA VAL A 73 12.93 -18.04 -6.24
C VAL A 73 12.62 -16.90 -5.26
N LEU A 74 13.18 -17.01 -4.07
CA LEU A 74 13.14 -15.99 -3.02
C LEU A 74 14.09 -14.84 -3.34
N TYR A 75 13.62 -13.61 -3.16
CA TYR A 75 14.43 -12.41 -3.22
C TYR A 75 13.92 -11.36 -2.22
N TYR A 76 14.75 -10.36 -1.96
CA TYR A 76 14.52 -9.41 -0.88
C TYR A 76 14.45 -7.97 -1.43
N LYS A 77 13.40 -7.25 -1.08
CA LYS A 77 13.15 -5.87 -1.53
C LYS A 77 12.45 -5.05 -0.44
N ARG A 78 12.39 -3.73 -0.60
CA ARG A 78 11.48 -2.88 0.21
C ARG A 78 10.33 -2.40 -0.65
N LEU A 79 9.21 -2.05 -0.03
CA LEU A 79 8.09 -1.41 -0.71
C LEU A 79 8.12 0.09 -0.41
N ALA A 80 8.06 0.92 -1.44
CA ALA A 80 8.07 2.37 -1.32
C ALA A 80 7.01 3.03 -2.18
N LEU A 81 6.48 4.17 -1.75
CA LEU A 81 5.67 5.05 -2.59
C LEU A 81 6.50 5.55 -3.77
N SER A 82 5.87 5.61 -4.94
CA SER A 82 6.43 6.34 -6.06
C SER A 82 6.58 7.82 -5.71
N GLN A 83 7.49 8.54 -6.40
CA GLN A 83 7.63 9.99 -6.24
C GLN A 83 6.31 10.74 -6.52
N GLN A 84 5.49 10.21 -7.43
CA GLN A 84 4.17 10.77 -7.76
C GLN A 84 3.07 10.32 -6.78
N LYS A 85 3.41 9.49 -5.79
CA LYS A 85 2.50 8.91 -4.78
C LYS A 85 1.29 8.19 -5.37
N ASP A 86 1.38 7.74 -6.62
CA ASP A 86 0.29 7.12 -7.37
C ASP A 86 0.31 5.58 -7.29
N ARG A 87 1.45 5.00 -6.90
CA ARG A 87 1.67 3.55 -6.83
C ARG A 87 2.73 3.18 -5.79
N VAL A 88 2.74 1.91 -5.40
CA VAL A 88 3.79 1.31 -4.56
C VAL A 88 4.73 0.50 -5.43
N ASN A 89 6.03 0.73 -5.31
CA ASN A 89 7.09 0.09 -6.06
C ASN A 89 7.95 -0.79 -5.16
N MET A 90 8.54 -1.83 -5.73
CA MET A 90 9.62 -2.58 -5.10
C MET A 90 10.94 -1.85 -5.40
N ILE A 91 11.74 -1.55 -4.37
CA ILE A 91 13.05 -0.90 -4.51
C ILE A 91 14.18 -1.81 -4.01
#